data_AF-A0A9P0YQ72-F1
#
_entry.id   AF-A0A9P0YQ72-F1
#
_cell.length_a   1.000
_cell.length_b   1.000
_cell.length_c   1.000
_cell.angle_alpha   90.00
_cell.angle_beta   90.00
_cell.angle_gamma   90.00
#
_symmetry.space_group_name_H-M   'P 1'
#
loop_
_entity.id
_entity.type
_entity.pdbx_description
1 polymer ?
#
loop_
_entity_poly.entity_id
_entity_poly.type
_entity_poly.pdbx_seq_one_letter_code
_entity_poly.pdbx_strand_id
1 'polypeptide(L)'
;MSHIASKLSALKLILPEELLVYLVLISLPSQFNQFKVSYNCIKEKWSLNELISHCVQEEERIKQDKTESAHLASTSKGSNKRKIKEAANSGPPRKHHKETKEETKESGCFFCKGTNHKKKNCTKYHVWRAKKGLPELPKTN
;
A
#
# COMPACT_ATOMS: atom_id res chain seq x y z
N MET A 1 16.29 -24.65 -20.28
CA MET A 1 16.25 -23.71 -21.43
C MET A 1 16.78 -24.29 -22.75
N SER A 2 17.35 -25.51 -22.78
CA SER A 2 18.05 -26.05 -23.96
C SER A 2 17.14 -26.58 -25.10
N HIS A 3 15.95 -27.11 -24.79
CA HIS A 3 15.17 -27.84 -25.80
C HIS A 3 14.57 -26.95 -26.92
N ILE A 4 14.19 -25.71 -26.61
CA ILE A 4 13.62 -24.79 -27.60
C ILE A 4 14.72 -24.20 -28.49
N ALA A 5 15.84 -23.78 -27.91
CA ALA A 5 16.98 -23.24 -28.65
C ALA A 5 17.54 -24.27 -29.65
N SER A 6 17.69 -25.54 -29.24
CA SER A 6 18.14 -26.63 -30.11
C SER A 6 17.15 -26.96 -31.24
N LYS A 7 15.84 -26.78 -31.01
CA LYS A 7 14.83 -26.96 -32.07
C LYS A 7 14.83 -25.80 -33.07
N LEU A 8 14.98 -24.56 -32.60
CA LEU A 8 15.06 -23.38 -33.46
C LEU A 8 16.31 -23.42 -34.34
N SER A 9 17.45 -23.86 -33.80
CA SER A 9 18.68 -24.02 -34.58
C SER A 9 18.57 -25.15 -35.61
N ALA A 10 17.91 -26.27 -35.28
CA ALA A 10 17.62 -27.34 -36.24
C ALA A 10 16.73 -26.86 -37.41
N LEU A 11 15.84 -25.90 -37.15
CA LEU A 11 15.01 -25.25 -38.17
C LEU A 11 15.72 -24.09 -38.90
N LYS A 12 17.00 -23.83 -38.60
CA LYS A 12 17.78 -22.68 -39.09
C LYS A 12 17.09 -21.33 -38.83
N LEU A 13 16.24 -21.27 -37.81
CA LEU A 13 15.55 -20.05 -37.41
C LEU A 13 16.45 -19.27 -36.44
N ILE A 14 17.12 -18.27 -36.98
CA ILE A 14 17.80 -17.24 -36.18
C ILE A 14 16.77 -16.16 -35.90
N LEU A 15 16.36 -16.04 -34.64
CA LEU A 15 15.44 -14.98 -34.21
C LEU A 15 16.28 -13.74 -33.85
N PRO A 16 16.02 -12.58 -34.49
CA PRO A 16 16.62 -11.32 -34.07
C PRO A 16 16.29 -11.02 -32.62
N GLU A 17 17.22 -10.41 -31.88
CA GLU A 17 17.01 -10.09 -30.47
C GLU A 17 15.80 -9.17 -30.24
N GLU A 18 15.56 -8.22 -31.16
CA GLU A 18 14.38 -7.36 -31.13
C GLU A 18 13.06 -8.16 -31.19
N LEU A 19 13.03 -9.22 -32.00
CA LEU A 19 11.86 -10.10 -32.09
C LEU A 19 11.67 -10.91 -30.81
N LEU A 20 12.76 -11.35 -30.18
CA LEU A 20 12.71 -12.05 -28.90
C LEU A 20 12.16 -11.14 -27.79
N VAL A 21 12.65 -9.90 -27.73
CA VAL A 21 12.14 -8.88 -26.79
C VAL A 21 10.64 -8.65 -27.00
N TYR A 22 10.21 -8.48 -28.25
CA TYR A 22 8.79 -8.32 -28.57
C TYR A 22 7.95 -9.54 -28.17
N LEU A 23 8.44 -10.75 -28.46
CA LEU A 23 7.77 -12.00 -28.10
C LEU A 23 7.61 -12.14 -26.58
N VAL A 24 8.66 -11.82 -25.82
CA VAL A 24 8.60 -11.81 -24.35
C VAL A 24 7.51 -10.84 -23.88
N LEU A 25 7.52 -9.59 -24.36
CA LEU A 25 6.53 -8.58 -23.96
C LEU A 25 5.08 -9.01 -24.24
N ILE A 26 4.80 -9.67 -25.37
CA ILE A 26 3.45 -10.20 -25.66
C ILE A 26 3.12 -11.36 -24.73
N SER A 27 4.06 -12.26 -24.47
CA SER A 27 3.86 -13.45 -23.63
C SER A 27 3.61 -13.15 -22.15
N LEU A 28 4.03 -11.97 -21.67
CA LEU A 28 3.89 -11.59 -20.27
C LEU A 28 2.40 -11.53 -19.84
N PRO A 29 2.04 -12.05 -18.64
CA PRO A 29 0.68 -12.00 -18.11
C PRO A 29 0.14 -10.58 -17.92
N SER A 30 -1.18 -10.45 -17.78
CA SER A 30 -1.84 -9.16 -17.54
C SER A 30 -1.40 -8.43 -16.27
N GLN A 31 -0.87 -9.15 -15.27
CA GLN A 31 -0.31 -8.56 -14.05
C GLN A 31 0.92 -7.66 -14.34
N PHE A 32 1.59 -7.87 -15.47
CA PHE A 32 2.73 -7.08 -15.95
C PHE A 32 2.31 -5.90 -16.84
N ASN A 33 1.03 -5.51 -16.87
CA ASN A 33 0.58 -4.42 -17.75
C ASN A 33 1.34 -3.10 -17.48
N GLN A 34 1.62 -2.78 -16.22
CA GLN A 34 2.38 -1.58 -15.85
C GLN A 34 3.82 -1.63 -16.37
N PHE A 35 4.44 -2.80 -16.32
CA PHE A 35 5.76 -3.06 -16.91
C PHE A 35 5.78 -2.84 -18.42
N LYS A 36 4.77 -3.34 -19.16
CA LYS A 36 4.66 -3.12 -20.62
C LYS A 36 4.53 -1.64 -20.97
N VAL A 37 3.72 -0.90 -20.21
CA VAL A 37 3.60 0.57 -20.37
C VAL A 37 4.95 1.24 -20.12
N SER A 38 5.65 0.86 -19.05
CA SER A 38 6.97 1.42 -18.74
C SER A 38 7.96 1.15 -19.86
N TYR A 39 8.01 -0.07 -20.41
CA TYR A 39 8.88 -0.38 -21.55
C TYR A 39 8.55 0.50 -22.76
N ASN A 40 7.27 0.69 -23.09
CA ASN A 40 6.85 1.50 -24.23
C ASN A 40 7.19 2.99 -24.08
N CYS A 41 7.32 3.50 -22.85
CA CYS A 41 7.70 4.89 -22.59
C CYS A 41 9.21 5.14 -22.68
N ILE A 42 10.04 4.10 -22.61
CA ILE A 42 11.50 4.22 -22.67
C ILE A 42 11.92 4.30 -24.14
N LYS A 43 12.74 5.31 -24.46
CA LYS A 43 13.27 5.52 -25.82
C LYS A 43 14.40 4.56 -26.16
N GLU A 44 15.19 4.18 -25.14
CA GLU A 44 16.26 3.19 -25.26
C GLU A 44 15.70 1.76 -25.25
N LYS A 45 16.24 0.91 -26.09
CA LYS A 45 15.83 -0.49 -26.17
C LYS A 45 16.65 -1.30 -25.17
N TRP A 46 15.94 -2.02 -24.30
CA TRP A 46 16.56 -3.03 -23.45
C TRP A 46 16.99 -4.24 -24.27
N SER A 47 18.19 -4.73 -23.99
CA SER A 47 18.63 -6.07 -24.40
C SER A 47 17.74 -7.14 -23.77
N LEU A 48 17.81 -8.36 -24.30
CA LEU A 48 17.04 -9.48 -23.75
C LEU A 48 17.41 -9.76 -22.28
N ASN A 49 18.69 -9.61 -21.92
CA ASN A 49 19.16 -9.82 -20.56
C ASN A 49 18.60 -8.76 -19.59
N GLU A 50 18.60 -7.49 -20.00
CA GLU A 50 18.00 -6.41 -19.21
C GLU A 50 16.50 -6.61 -19.04
N LEU A 51 15.80 -6.97 -20.11
CA LEU A 51 14.37 -7.26 -20.07
C LEU A 51 14.06 -8.39 -19.08
N ILE A 52 14.85 -9.48 -19.09
CA ILE A 52 14.70 -10.58 -18.13
C ILE A 52 14.93 -10.09 -16.70
N SER A 53 16.00 -9.31 -16.47
CA SER A 53 16.31 -8.73 -15.15
C SER A 53 15.15 -7.89 -14.61
N HIS A 54 14.61 -6.99 -15.44
CA HIS A 54 13.48 -6.15 -15.05
C HIS A 54 12.19 -6.97 -14.86
N CYS A 55 11.98 -8.05 -15.63
CA CYS A 55 10.84 -8.95 -15.41
C CYS A 55 10.91 -9.63 -14.03
N VAL A 56 12.09 -10.12 -13.62
CA VAL A 56 12.29 -10.73 -12.30
C VAL A 56 12.01 -9.71 -11.19
N GLN A 57 12.50 -8.49 -11.34
CA GLN A 57 12.27 -7.41 -10.40
C GLN A 57 10.77 -7.06 -10.27
N GLU A 58 10.07 -6.96 -11.40
CA GLU A 58 8.63 -6.68 -11.40
C GLU A 58 7.82 -7.82 -10.78
N GLU A 59 8.24 -9.08 -10.97
CA GLU A 59 7.60 -10.23 -10.33
C GLU A 59 7.64 -10.12 -8.80
N GLU A 60 8.80 -9.77 -8.24
CA GLU A 60 8.97 -9.56 -6.80
C GLU A 60 8.12 -8.38 -6.30
N ARG A 61 8.05 -7.29 -7.07
CA ARG A 61 7.16 -6.16 -6.76
C ARG A 61 5.69 -6.58 -6.71
N ILE A 62 5.23 -7.38 -7.68
CA ILE A 62 3.86 -7.91 -7.72
C ILE A 62 3.57 -8.82 -6.51
N LYS A 63 4.55 -9.64 -6.07
CA LYS A 63 4.40 -10.48 -4.87
C LYS A 63 4.27 -9.65 -3.59
N GLN A 64 5.05 -8.59 -3.47
CA GLN A 64 4.99 -7.67 -2.33
C GLN A 64 3.65 -6.93 -2.27
N ASP A 65 3.18 -6.36 -3.39
CA ASP A 65 1.88 -5.67 -3.46
C ASP A 65 0.71 -6.56 -3.00
N LYS A 66 0.71 -7.84 -3.39
CA LYS A 66 -0.32 -8.81 -2.96
C LYS A 66 -0.27 -9.01 -1.45
N THR A 67 0.92 -9.14 -0.89
CA THR A 67 1.13 -9.34 0.55
C THR A 67 0.70 -8.10 1.33
N GLU A 68 1.14 -6.91 0.93
CA GLU A 68 0.77 -5.64 1.56
C GLU A 68 -0.73 -5.37 1.49
N SER A 69 -1.40 -5.70 0.37
CA SER A 69 -2.85 -5.54 0.23
C SER A 69 -3.65 -6.34 1.28
N ALA A 70 -3.19 -7.56 1.60
CA ALA A 70 -3.81 -8.41 2.61
C ALA A 70 -3.59 -7.86 4.02
N HIS A 71 -2.41 -7.29 4.30
CA HIS A 71 -2.13 -6.65 5.59
C HIS A 71 -2.95 -5.37 5.82
N LEU A 72 -3.20 -4.58 4.77
CA LEU A 72 -4.08 -3.41 4.85
C LEU A 72 -5.55 -3.81 5.11
N ALA A 73 -6.03 -4.88 4.47
CA ALA A 73 -7.38 -5.40 4.72
C ALA A 73 -7.56 -6.01 6.13
N SER A 74 -6.49 -6.57 6.71
CA SER A 74 -6.55 -7.21 8.05
C SER A 74 -6.42 -6.24 9.23
N THR A 75 -5.95 -4.99 9.01
CA THR A 75 -5.76 -4.02 10.11
C THR A 75 -7.03 -3.23 10.45
N SER A 76 -8.16 -3.46 9.77
CA SER A 76 -9.46 -2.88 10.12
C SER A 76 -10.21 -3.68 11.20
N LYS A 77 -9.54 -4.09 12.29
CA LYS A 77 -10.23 -4.57 13.49
C LYS A 77 -9.92 -3.68 14.67
N GLY A 78 -10.68 -2.58 14.71
CA GLY A 78 -11.03 -1.96 15.98
C GLY A 78 -11.72 -3.01 16.85
N SER A 79 -11.00 -3.51 17.86
CA SER A 79 -11.62 -4.21 18.98
C SER A 79 -10.91 -3.78 20.24
N ASN A 80 -11.37 -2.64 20.76
CA ASN A 80 -11.29 -2.25 22.15
C ASN A 80 -11.93 -3.37 23.00
N LYS A 81 -11.18 -4.43 23.31
CA LYS A 81 -11.64 -5.49 24.20
C LYS A 81 -11.30 -5.08 25.63
N ARG A 82 -12.10 -4.14 26.15
CA ARG A 82 -12.26 -3.92 27.59
C ARG A 82 -12.69 -5.25 28.20
N LYS A 83 -11.79 -5.95 28.90
CA LYS A 83 -12.15 -7.07 29.76
C LYS A 83 -12.71 -6.50 31.05
N ILE A 84 -14.03 -6.39 31.12
CA ILE A 84 -14.76 -6.35 32.39
C ILE A 84 -14.87 -7.81 32.85
N LYS A 85 -14.25 -8.12 34.00
CA LYS A 85 -14.60 -9.28 34.82
C LYS A 85 -14.81 -8.76 36.24
N GLU A 86 -16.07 -8.64 36.62
CA GLU A 86 -16.51 -8.55 38.01
C GLU A 86 -16.57 -9.95 38.60
N ALA A 87 -16.03 -10.12 39.82
CA ALA A 87 -16.73 -10.71 40.97
C ALA A 87 -15.78 -10.86 42.18
N ALA A 88 -16.05 -10.04 43.20
CA ALA A 88 -15.99 -10.25 44.65
C ALA A 88 -14.87 -11.13 45.27
N ASN A 89 -14.02 -10.53 46.12
CA ASN A 89 -14.20 -10.63 47.59
C ASN A 89 -13.30 -9.67 48.41
N SER A 90 -13.93 -9.06 49.42
CA SER A 90 -13.43 -8.63 50.74
C SER A 90 -12.18 -7.71 50.92
N GLY A 91 -12.42 -6.49 51.43
CA GLY A 91 -11.58 -5.79 52.42
C GLY A 91 -10.98 -4.42 52.01
N PRO A 92 -11.24 -3.30 52.73
CA PRO A 92 -10.54 -2.01 52.54
C PRO A 92 -9.24 -1.99 53.40
N PRO A 93 -8.21 -1.11 53.17
CA PRO A 93 -8.39 0.33 52.95
C PRO A 93 -7.27 1.12 52.20
N ARG A 94 -7.48 2.44 52.12
CA ARG A 94 -6.52 3.58 52.00
C ARG A 94 -6.07 4.08 50.62
N LYS A 95 -6.59 5.29 50.35
CA LYS A 95 -6.00 6.47 49.70
C LYS A 95 -4.52 6.36 49.31
N HIS A 96 -4.24 6.54 48.03
CA HIS A 96 -3.13 7.36 47.56
C HIS A 96 -3.54 8.13 46.31
N HIS A 97 -3.58 9.46 46.44
CA HIS A 97 -3.42 10.36 45.31
C HIS A 97 -2.20 9.93 44.49
N LYS A 98 -2.39 9.77 43.19
CA LYS A 98 -1.31 9.97 42.23
C LYS A 98 -1.88 10.69 41.02
N GLU A 99 -1.85 12.01 41.11
CA GLU A 99 -1.81 12.88 39.95
C GLU A 99 -0.75 12.31 39.01
N THR A 100 -1.21 11.74 37.91
CA THR A 100 -0.34 11.45 36.78
C THR A 100 -0.67 12.54 35.78
N LYS A 101 0.19 13.56 35.74
CA LYS A 101 0.29 14.49 34.61
C LYS A 101 0.42 13.65 33.34
N GLU A 102 -0.68 13.38 32.66
CA GLU A 102 -0.63 13.13 31.22
C GLU A 102 -0.49 14.50 30.58
N GLU A 103 0.75 14.85 30.28
CA GLU A 103 1.07 15.83 29.26
C GLU A 103 0.34 15.41 27.99
N THR A 104 -0.83 16.03 27.77
CA THR A 104 -1.57 15.97 26.51
C THR A 104 -0.68 16.56 25.43
N LYS A 105 0.14 15.71 24.79
CA LYS A 105 0.84 16.03 23.55
C LYS A 105 -0.20 16.43 22.51
N GLU A 106 -0.29 17.75 22.30
CA GLU A 106 -0.94 18.50 21.23
C GLU A 106 -1.69 17.63 20.20
N SER A 107 -2.97 17.37 20.47
CA SER A 107 -3.87 16.86 19.42
C SER A 107 -4.32 18.01 18.52
N GLY A 108 -3.36 18.60 17.80
CA GLY A 108 -3.62 19.64 16.83
C GLY A 108 -4.31 19.13 15.57
N CYS A 109 -4.83 20.05 14.77
CA CYS A 109 -5.47 19.78 13.51
C CYS A 109 -4.43 19.44 12.45
N PHE A 110 -4.37 18.19 12.00
CA PHE A 110 -3.47 17.77 10.91
C PHE A 110 -3.69 18.49 9.58
N PHE A 111 -4.84 19.13 9.37
CA PHE A 111 -5.14 19.85 8.12
C PHE A 111 -4.60 21.28 8.12
N CYS A 112 -4.86 22.05 9.18
CA CYS A 112 -4.41 23.45 9.27
C CYS A 112 -3.25 23.69 10.24
N LYS A 113 -2.75 22.62 10.88
CA LYS A 113 -1.72 22.60 11.93
C LYS A 113 -2.05 23.40 13.19
N GLY A 114 -3.31 23.83 13.37
CA GLY A 114 -3.75 24.57 14.55
C GLY A 114 -3.91 23.65 15.76
N THR A 115 -3.40 24.05 16.93
CA THR A 115 -3.34 23.21 18.14
C THR A 115 -4.67 23.12 18.90
N ASN A 116 -5.60 24.04 18.65
CA ASN A 116 -6.85 24.20 19.41
C ASN A 116 -8.02 23.32 18.96
N HIS A 117 -7.90 22.56 17.86
CA HIS A 117 -9.00 21.73 17.37
C HIS A 117 -8.47 20.51 16.62
N LYS A 118 -9.29 19.45 16.54
CA LYS A 118 -9.01 18.28 15.69
C LYS A 118 -9.51 18.53 14.26
N LYS A 119 -8.98 17.80 13.27
CA LYS A 119 -9.36 17.92 11.83
C LYS A 119 -10.88 17.86 11.59
N LYS A 120 -11.62 17.06 12.36
CA LYS A 120 -13.10 16.97 12.28
C LYS A 120 -13.82 18.28 12.61
N ASN A 121 -13.20 19.16 13.40
CA ASN A 121 -13.74 20.45 13.82
C ASN A 121 -13.03 21.62 13.11
N CYS A 122 -12.29 21.36 12.02
CA CYS A 122 -11.53 22.38 11.31
C CYS A 122 -12.36 23.06 10.23
N THR A 123 -12.66 24.35 10.40
CA THR A 123 -13.42 25.15 9.42
C THR A 123 -12.78 25.14 8.04
N LYS A 124 -11.44 25.28 7.96
CA LYS A 124 -10.70 25.23 6.68
C LYS A 124 -10.87 23.88 5.98
N TYR A 125 -10.93 22.78 6.74
CA TYR A 125 -11.13 21.44 6.20
C TYR A 125 -12.56 21.25 5.68
N HIS A 126 -13.57 21.74 6.42
CA HIS A 126 -14.96 21.71 5.98
C HIS A 126 -15.20 22.47 4.67
N VAL A 127 -14.65 23.69 4.55
CA VAL A 127 -14.71 24.49 3.31
C VAL A 127 -14.01 23.77 2.15
N TRP A 128 -12.85 23.16 2.40
CA TRP A 128 -12.13 22.39 1.38
C TRP A 128 -12.93 21.16 0.92
N ARG A 129 -13.61 20.45 1.84
CA ARG A 129 -14.46 19.30 1.48
C ARG A 129 -15.67 19.70 0.66
N ALA A 130 -16.32 20.82 0.99
CA ALA A 130 -17.43 21.36 0.21
C ALA A 130 -17.01 21.67 -1.24
N LYS A 131 -15.82 22.26 -1.44
CA LYS A 131 -15.25 22.48 -2.79
C LYS A 131 -14.92 21.19 -3.54
N LYS A 132 -14.73 20.07 -2.85
CA LYS A 132 -14.44 18.75 -3.44
C LYS A 132 -15.69 17.88 -3.62
N GLY A 133 -16.88 18.38 -3.28
CA GLY A 133 -18.13 17.62 -3.40
C GLY A 133 -18.23 16.43 -2.43
N LEU A 134 -17.54 16.49 -1.29
CA LEU A 134 -17.54 15.40 -0.30
C LEU A 134 -18.71 15.52 0.70
N PRO A 135 -19.27 14.40 1.19
CA PRO A 135 -20.37 14.41 2.17
C PRO A 135 -19.99 15.11 3.48
N GLU A 136 -20.96 15.78 4.11
CA GLU A 136 -20.77 16.41 5.43
C GLU A 136 -20.35 15.38 6.49
N LEU A 137 -19.51 15.81 7.44
CA LEU A 137 -19.12 14.95 8.54
C LEU A 137 -20.27 14.82 9.55
N PRO A 138 -20.45 13.65 10.19
CA PRO A 138 -21.41 13.47 11.27
C PRO A 138 -21.11 14.45 12.41
N LYS A 139 -22.12 15.23 12.83
CA LYS A 139 -22.05 16.06 14.03
C LYS A 139 -22.06 15.13 15.24
N THR A 140 -20.95 15.06 15.97
CA THR A 140 -20.89 14.33 17.25
C THR A 140 -21.42 15.25 18.35
N ASN A 141 -22.56 14.89 18.96
CA ASN A 141 -23.01 15.44 20.26
C ASN A 141 -21.97 15.19 21.35
#